data_AF-A0A1X4I178-F1
#
_entry.id   AF-A0A1X4I178-F1
#
_cell.length_a   1.000
_cell.length_b   1.000
_cell.length_c   1.000
_cell.angle_alpha   90.00
_cell.angle_beta   90.00
_cell.angle_gamma   90.00
#
_symmetry.space_group_name_H-M   'P 1'
#
loop_
_entity.id
_entity.type
_entity.pdbx_description
1 polymer ?
#
loop_
_entity_poly.entity_id
_entity_poly.type
_entity_poly.pdbx_seq_one_letter_code
_entity_poly.pdbx_strand_id
1 'polypeptide(L)'
;MTHGLGTVRQMWQLLEPVHATLYYAPEASEEAAALGYATDERWPSYFAYRAAPLGPAGPRLVNALFYSFSPRMVERHTAPAWRTATPDQVLDARSRAMDRALRKLLGDRIGSPELREAAQLARRAASAADTAGRPMAAANA
;
A
#
# COMPACT_ATOMS: atom_id res chain seq x y z
N MET A 1 -15.93 20.54 -13.39
CA MET A 1 -14.54 21.01 -13.57
C MET A 1 -13.72 19.85 -14.09
N THR A 2 -13.30 19.87 -15.35
CA THR A 2 -12.41 18.85 -15.90
C THR A 2 -11.00 19.20 -15.43
N HIS A 3 -10.50 18.54 -14.39
CA HIS A 3 -9.11 18.74 -13.97
C HIS A 3 -8.20 18.36 -15.15
N GLY A 4 -7.34 19.27 -15.58
CA GLY A 4 -6.39 18.99 -16.65
C GLY A 4 -5.41 17.88 -16.25
N LEU A 5 -4.84 17.17 -17.24
CA LEU A 5 -3.84 16.12 -17.00
C LEU A 5 -2.65 16.60 -16.14
N GLY A 6 -2.33 17.89 -16.20
CA GLY A 6 -1.32 18.52 -15.33
C GLY A 6 -1.64 18.41 -13.84
N THR A 7 -2.89 18.67 -13.43
CA THR A 7 -3.32 18.56 -12.03
C THR A 7 -3.24 17.11 -11.53
N VAL A 8 -3.63 16.14 -12.37
CA VAL A 8 -3.53 14.71 -12.03
C VAL A 8 -2.07 14.31 -11.77
N ARG A 9 -1.15 14.75 -12.65
CA ARG A 9 0.28 14.48 -12.50
C ARG A 9 0.87 15.10 -11.23
N GLN A 10 0.49 16.33 -10.92
CA GLN A 10 0.91 17.03 -9.69
C GLN A 10 0.41 16.30 -8.44
N MET A 11 -0.87 15.90 -8.42
CA MET A 11 -1.43 15.13 -7.31
C MET A 11 -0.70 13.81 -7.09
N TRP A 12 -0.35 13.09 -8.16
CA TRP A 12 0.46 11.88 -8.04
C TRP A 12 1.83 12.17 -7.43
N GLN A 13 2.53 13.23 -7.85
CA GLN A 13 3.84 13.60 -7.28
C GLN A 13 3.77 13.92 -5.79
N LEU A 14 2.67 14.49 -5.30
CA LEU A 14 2.48 14.80 -3.89
C LEU A 14 2.15 13.56 -3.05
N LEU A 15 1.37 12.63 -3.60
CA LEU A 15 0.89 11.45 -2.87
C LEU A 15 1.86 10.26 -2.94
N GLU A 16 2.64 10.16 -4.01
CA GLU A 16 3.58 9.05 -4.21
C GLU A 16 4.58 8.88 -3.06
N PRO A 17 5.21 9.93 -2.49
CA PRO A 17 6.13 9.76 -1.36
C PRO A 17 5.48 9.14 -0.12
N VAL A 18 4.22 9.48 0.15
CA VAL A 18 3.45 8.90 1.27
C VAL A 18 3.16 7.43 0.99
N HIS A 19 2.74 7.09 -0.23
CA HIS A 19 2.47 5.70 -0.63
C HIS A 19 3.75 4.83 -0.63
N ALA A 20 4.83 5.35 -1.20
CA ALA A 20 6.10 4.66 -1.34
C ALA A 20 6.73 4.29 0.00
N THR A 21 6.43 5.04 1.07
CA THR A 21 6.93 4.77 2.43
C THR A 21 6.72 3.30 2.84
N LEU A 22 5.59 2.69 2.49
CA LEU A 22 5.30 1.28 2.77
C LEU A 22 6.32 0.29 2.20
N TYR A 23 6.94 0.62 1.07
CA TYR A 23 7.83 -0.30 0.36
C TYR A 23 9.31 -0.05 0.63
N TYR A 24 9.64 0.99 1.39
CA TYR A 24 11.02 1.42 1.63
C TYR A 24 11.35 1.67 3.11
N ALA A 25 10.36 1.91 3.96
CA ALA A 25 10.59 2.14 5.39
C ALA A 25 11.13 0.85 6.07
N PRO A 26 12.22 0.93 6.86
CA PRO A 26 12.70 -0.18 7.67
C PRO A 26 11.61 -0.79 8.55
N GLU A 27 10.71 0.04 9.08
CA GLU A 27 9.59 -0.37 9.92
C GLU A 27 8.63 -1.31 9.17
N ALA A 28 8.45 -1.14 7.85
CA ALA A 28 7.62 -2.04 7.04
C ALA A 28 8.29 -3.40 6.81
N SER A 29 9.62 -3.42 6.66
CA SER A 29 10.39 -4.66 6.60
C SER A 29 10.37 -5.39 7.94
N GLU A 30 10.48 -4.69 9.06
CA GLU A 30 10.42 -5.28 10.41
C GLU A 30 9.05 -5.92 10.69
N GLU A 31 7.94 -5.24 10.38
CA GLU A 31 6.61 -5.80 10.56
C GLU A 31 6.35 -7.00 9.62
N ALA A 32 6.93 -6.99 8.41
CA ALA A 32 6.86 -8.14 7.51
C ALA A 32 7.67 -9.33 8.04
N ALA A 33 8.87 -9.09 8.57
CA ALA A 33 9.69 -10.13 9.19
C ALA A 33 8.99 -10.74 10.42
N ALA A 34 8.30 -9.93 11.22
CA ALA A 34 7.51 -10.40 12.36
C ALA A 34 6.35 -11.33 11.97
N LEU A 35 5.79 -11.17 10.76
CA LEU A 35 4.83 -12.10 10.18
C LEU A 35 5.48 -13.36 9.57
N GLY A 36 6.79 -13.42 9.47
CA GLY A 36 7.54 -14.54 8.88
C GLY A 36 7.85 -14.38 7.39
N TYR A 37 7.69 -13.19 6.81
CA TYR A 37 8.16 -12.95 5.44
C TYR A 37 9.68 -12.85 5.40
N ALA A 38 10.27 -13.41 4.34
CA ALA A 38 11.66 -13.15 4.02
C ALA A 38 11.84 -11.68 3.61
N THR A 39 12.85 -11.02 4.18
CA THR A 39 13.13 -9.57 4.00
C THR A 39 14.54 -9.29 3.48
N ASP A 40 15.29 -10.34 3.16
CA ASP A 40 16.52 -10.32 2.38
C ASP A 40 16.27 -9.92 0.92
N GLU A 41 15.08 -10.26 0.40
CA GLU A 41 14.57 -9.79 -0.89
C GLU A 41 13.34 -8.87 -0.70
N ARG A 42 13.17 -7.91 -1.61
CA ARG A 42 12.03 -6.96 -1.59
C ARG A 42 10.68 -7.63 -1.87
N TRP A 43 10.67 -8.66 -2.71
CA TRP A 43 9.44 -9.13 -3.37
C TRP A 43 8.44 -9.88 -2.46
N PRO A 44 8.86 -10.76 -1.53
CA PRO A 44 7.93 -11.50 -0.69
C PRO A 44 6.95 -10.60 0.06
N SER A 45 7.46 -9.59 0.78
CA SER A 45 6.64 -8.63 1.51
C SER A 45 5.94 -7.63 0.57
N TYR A 46 6.56 -7.23 -0.54
CA TYR A 46 5.95 -6.32 -1.52
C TYR A 46 4.63 -6.87 -2.07
N PHE A 47 4.64 -8.12 -2.55
CA PHE A 47 3.45 -8.76 -3.11
C PHE A 47 2.37 -8.95 -2.04
N ALA A 48 2.75 -9.38 -0.83
CA ALA A 48 1.83 -9.49 0.30
C ALA A 48 1.16 -8.15 0.62
N TYR A 49 1.93 -7.09 0.87
CA TYR A 49 1.39 -5.77 1.21
C TYR A 49 0.50 -5.18 0.11
N ARG A 50 0.90 -5.33 -1.15
CA ARG A 50 0.14 -4.76 -2.27
C ARG A 50 -1.13 -5.55 -2.56
N ALA A 51 -1.12 -6.88 -2.40
CA ALA A 51 -2.25 -7.74 -2.75
C ALA A 51 -3.23 -7.97 -1.59
N ALA A 52 -2.83 -7.77 -0.34
CA ALA A 52 -3.69 -8.03 0.83
C ALA A 52 -5.08 -7.36 0.79
N PRO A 53 -5.27 -6.13 0.25
CA PRO A 53 -6.60 -5.54 0.10
C PRO A 53 -7.56 -6.37 -0.78
N LEU A 54 -7.03 -7.23 -1.65
CA LEU A 54 -7.82 -8.15 -2.50
C LEU A 54 -8.24 -9.43 -1.76
N GLY A 55 -7.94 -9.55 -0.46
CA GLY A 55 -8.08 -10.79 0.29
C GLY A 55 -7.04 -11.85 -0.13
N PRO A 56 -7.33 -13.15 0.01
CA PRO A 56 -6.41 -14.24 -0.33
C PRO A 56 -6.36 -14.50 -1.85
N ALA A 57 -6.14 -13.44 -2.63
CA ALA A 57 -6.16 -13.47 -4.09
C ALA A 57 -5.08 -14.41 -4.65
N GLY A 58 -5.48 -15.26 -5.60
CA GLY A 58 -4.56 -16.15 -6.30
C GLY A 58 -3.73 -15.44 -7.39
N PRO A 59 -2.67 -16.10 -7.91
CA PRO A 59 -1.76 -15.50 -8.89
C PRO A 59 -2.43 -14.97 -10.15
N ARG A 60 -3.50 -15.61 -10.64
CA ARG A 60 -4.23 -15.16 -11.84
C ARG A 60 -4.83 -13.76 -11.67
N LEU A 61 -5.46 -13.51 -10.53
CA LEU A 61 -6.06 -12.20 -10.24
C LEU A 61 -4.97 -11.15 -10.05
N VAL A 62 -3.94 -11.46 -9.25
CA VAL A 62 -2.83 -10.52 -9.02
C VAL A 62 -2.11 -10.20 -10.33
N ASN A 63 -1.89 -11.17 -11.21
CA ASN A 63 -1.24 -10.95 -12.50
C ASN A 63 -2.05 -10.01 -13.41
N ALA A 64 -3.38 -10.16 -13.43
CA ALA A 64 -4.25 -9.27 -14.19
C ALA A 64 -4.20 -7.82 -13.69
N LEU A 65 -4.04 -7.62 -12.37
CA LEU A 65 -4.04 -6.29 -11.76
C LEU A 65 -2.65 -5.65 -11.69
N PHE A 66 -1.59 -6.45 -11.66
CA PHE A 66 -0.20 -6.00 -11.51
C PHE A 66 0.54 -6.14 -12.84
N TYR A 67 -0.09 -5.71 -13.94
CA TYR A 67 0.36 -5.85 -15.33
C TYR A 67 1.59 -4.98 -15.70
N SER A 68 2.57 -4.96 -14.80
CA SER A 68 3.94 -4.43 -14.96
C SER A 68 4.99 -5.47 -14.52
N PHE A 69 4.57 -6.60 -13.95
CA PHE A 69 5.44 -7.69 -13.51
C PHE A 69 5.37 -8.88 -14.46
N SER A 70 6.44 -9.69 -14.50
CA SER A 70 6.38 -10.96 -15.22
C SER A 70 5.42 -11.93 -14.51
N PRO A 71 4.58 -12.68 -15.25
CA PRO A 71 3.66 -13.64 -14.64
C PRO A 71 4.34 -14.64 -13.70
N ARG A 72 5.53 -15.12 -14.08
CA ARG A 72 6.36 -16.00 -13.27
C ARG A 72 6.74 -15.38 -11.91
N MET A 73 7.04 -14.08 -11.86
CA MET A 73 7.34 -13.39 -10.61
C MET A 73 6.10 -13.28 -9.73
N VAL A 74 4.95 -12.97 -10.32
CA VAL A 74 3.67 -12.91 -9.58
C VAL A 74 3.33 -14.26 -8.97
N GLU A 75 3.43 -15.35 -9.74
CA GLU A 75 3.19 -16.71 -9.28
C GLU A 75 4.13 -17.11 -8.13
N ARG A 76 5.43 -16.78 -8.26
CA ARG A 76 6.45 -17.09 -7.25
C ARG A 76 6.15 -16.46 -5.89
N HIS A 77 5.58 -15.26 -5.84
CA HIS A 77 5.43 -14.52 -4.57
C HIS A 77 4.00 -14.42 -4.04
N THR A 78 2.97 -14.54 -4.90
CA THR A 78 1.58 -14.39 -4.46
C THR A 78 1.09 -15.64 -3.72
N ALA A 79 1.24 -16.83 -4.31
CA ALA A 79 0.70 -18.05 -3.72
C ALA A 79 1.36 -18.41 -2.36
N PRO A 80 2.68 -18.23 -2.16
CA PRO A 80 3.28 -18.45 -0.85
C PRO A 80 2.90 -17.41 0.20
N ALA A 81 2.58 -16.18 -0.19
CA ALA A 81 2.34 -15.11 0.77
C ALA A 81 1.24 -15.43 1.79
N TRP A 82 0.18 -16.11 1.34
CA TRP A 82 -0.96 -16.48 2.19
C TRP A 82 -0.73 -17.72 3.05
N ARG A 83 0.38 -18.44 2.84
CA ARG A 83 0.84 -19.47 3.78
C ARG A 83 1.63 -18.88 4.94
N THR A 84 2.20 -17.69 4.76
CA THR A 84 2.96 -16.97 5.79
C THR A 84 2.04 -16.21 6.73
N ALA A 85 1.11 -15.41 6.19
CA ALA A 85 0.14 -14.66 6.97
C ALA A 85 -1.17 -14.48 6.21
N THR A 86 -2.27 -14.33 6.96
CA THR A 86 -3.57 -13.98 6.39
C THR A 86 -3.56 -12.53 5.86
N PRO A 87 -4.40 -12.19 4.87
CA PRO A 87 -4.53 -10.81 4.39
C PRO A 87 -4.77 -9.79 5.51
N ASP A 88 -5.61 -10.13 6.50
CA ASP A 88 -5.91 -9.26 7.64
C ASP A 88 -4.67 -8.98 8.49
N GLN A 89 -3.88 -10.02 8.81
CA GLN A 89 -2.61 -9.84 9.54
C GLN A 89 -1.63 -8.95 8.77
N VAL A 90 -1.60 -9.07 7.43
CA VAL A 90 -0.76 -8.21 6.57
C VAL A 90 -1.24 -6.76 6.57
N LEU A 91 -2.56 -6.53 6.57
CA LEU A 91 -3.14 -5.17 6.65
C LEU A 91 -2.91 -4.53 8.03
N ASP A 92 -2.97 -5.32 9.10
CA ASP A 92 -2.63 -4.86 10.45
C ASP A 92 -1.14 -4.49 10.56
N ALA A 93 -0.26 -5.34 10.04
CA ALA A 93 1.18 -5.08 9.97
C ALA A 93 1.49 -3.83 9.13
N ARG A 94 0.82 -3.69 7.97
CA ARG A 94 0.90 -2.48 7.13
C ARG A 94 0.52 -1.22 7.91
N SER A 95 -0.55 -1.29 8.70
CA SER A 95 -1.03 -0.14 9.49
C SER A 95 -0.05 0.23 10.60
N ARG A 96 0.48 -0.76 11.34
CA ARG A 96 1.52 -0.52 12.35
C ARG A 96 2.81 0.02 11.75
N ALA A 97 3.25 -0.53 10.62
CA ALA A 97 4.44 -0.06 9.91
C ALA A 97 4.32 1.42 9.53
N MET A 98 3.17 1.83 8.98
CA MET A 98 2.95 3.22 8.59
C MET A 98 2.79 4.16 9.78
N ASP A 99 2.14 3.75 10.87
CA ASP A 99 2.11 4.56 12.09
C ASP A 99 3.53 4.81 12.62
N ARG A 100 4.34 3.75 12.75
CA ARG A 100 5.73 3.85 13.22
C ARG A 100 6.60 4.71 12.29
N ALA A 101 6.57 4.44 10.98
CA ALA A 101 7.36 5.16 9.99
C ALA A 101 6.99 6.65 9.94
N LEU A 102 5.69 6.98 9.91
CA LEU A 102 5.23 8.37 9.83
C LEU A 102 5.49 9.14 11.13
N ARG A 103 5.33 8.52 12.32
CA ARG A 103 5.72 9.16 13.59
C ARG A 103 7.19 9.54 13.61
N LYS A 104 8.06 8.63 13.15
CA LYS A 104 9.50 8.88 13.08
C LYS A 104 9.86 9.96 12.06
N LEU A 105 9.24 9.94 10.88
CA LEU A 105 9.51 10.91 9.81
C LEU A 105 8.99 12.31 10.13
N LEU A 106 7.82 12.42 10.76
CA LEU A 106 7.13 13.69 10.99
C LEU A 106 7.44 14.28 12.38
N GLY A 107 7.90 13.45 13.34
CA GLY A 107 8.19 13.88 14.71
C GLY A 107 7.01 14.62 15.33
N ASP A 108 7.28 15.79 15.91
CA ASP A 108 6.26 16.64 16.56
C ASP A 108 5.13 17.08 15.61
N ARG A 109 5.38 17.09 14.28
CA ARG A 109 4.35 17.45 13.30
C ARG A 109 3.23 16.41 13.21
N ILE A 110 3.41 15.19 13.73
CA ILE A 110 2.37 14.14 13.70
C ILE A 110 1.07 14.59 14.38
N GLY A 111 1.17 15.45 15.41
CA GLY A 111 0.04 15.98 16.16
C GLY A 111 -0.48 17.33 15.65
N SER A 112 0.15 17.91 14.63
CA SER A 112 -0.14 19.28 14.20
C SER A 112 -1.55 19.44 13.63
N PRO A 113 -2.24 20.57 13.91
CA PRO A 113 -3.57 20.84 13.35
C PRO A 113 -3.59 20.77 11.82
N GLU A 114 -2.53 21.26 11.16
CA GLU A 114 -2.43 21.29 9.70
C GLU A 114 -2.34 19.87 9.12
N LEU A 115 -1.57 18.98 9.73
CA LEU A 115 -1.48 17.59 9.28
C LEU A 115 -2.82 16.86 9.47
N ARG A 116 -3.51 17.12 10.59
CA ARG A 116 -4.84 16.56 10.86
C ARG A 116 -5.83 17.00 9.79
N GLU A 117 -5.85 18.29 9.45
CA GLU A 117 -6.70 18.84 8.40
C GLU A 117 -6.36 18.22 7.04
N ALA A 118 -5.07 18.15 6.67
CA ALA A 118 -4.62 17.53 5.43
C ALA A 118 -5.05 16.06 5.33
N ALA A 119 -4.93 15.27 6.41
CA ALA A 119 -5.37 13.88 6.46
C ALA A 119 -6.90 13.75 6.30
N GLN A 120 -7.68 14.64 6.92
CA GLN A 120 -9.13 14.67 6.78
C GLN A 120 -9.56 15.01 5.34
N LEU A 121 -8.92 16.01 4.72
CA LEU A 121 -9.15 16.38 3.32
C LEU A 121 -8.81 15.22 2.37
N ALA A 122 -7.66 14.59 2.56
CA ALA A 122 -7.25 13.44 1.77
C ALA A 122 -8.23 12.26 1.92
N ARG A 123 -8.71 11.98 3.15
CA ARG A 123 -9.71 10.94 3.40
C ARG A 123 -11.03 11.25 2.66
N ARG A 124 -11.52 12.50 2.74
CA ARG A 124 -12.74 12.90 2.02
C ARG A 124 -12.59 12.72 0.51
N ALA A 125 -11.47 13.17 -0.05
CA ALA A 125 -11.19 13.03 -1.47
C ALA A 125 -11.12 11.55 -1.90
N ALA A 126 -10.43 10.71 -1.12
CA ALA A 126 -10.33 9.28 -1.39
C ALA A 126 -11.69 8.57 -1.32
N SER A 127 -12.52 8.90 -0.32
CA SER A 127 -13.84 8.29 -0.13
C SER A 127 -14.86 8.70 -1.20
N ALA A 128 -14.65 9.85 -1.84
CA ALA A 128 -15.50 10.35 -2.93
C ALA A 128 -15.04 9.90 -4.33
N ALA A 129 -13.90 9.20 -4.43
CA ALA A 129 -13.35 8.78 -5.72
C ALA A 129 -14.17 7.63 -6.32
N ASP A 130 -14.54 7.74 -7.60
CA ASP A 130 -15.11 6.63 -8.36
C ASP A 130 -14.05 5.53 -8.57
N THR A 131 -14.36 4.34 -8.08
CA THR A 131 -13.48 3.16 -8.17
C THR A 131 -13.87 2.21 -9.31
N ALA A 132 -14.89 2.53 -10.11
CA ALA A 132 -15.28 1.75 -11.28
C ALA A 132 -14.09 1.58 -12.25
N GLY A 133 -13.81 0.33 -12.63
CA GLY A 133 -12.65 -0.02 -13.45
C GLY A 133 -11.28 0.15 -12.76
N ARG A 134 -11.26 0.48 -11.45
CA ARG A 134 -10.05 0.67 -10.63
C ARG A 134 -10.04 -0.33 -9.48
N PRO A 135 -9.86 -1.63 -9.75
CA PRO A 135 -10.01 -2.70 -8.76
C PRO A 135 -9.09 -2.55 -7.54
N MET A 136 -7.86 -2.05 -7.72
CA MET A 136 -6.98 -1.77 -6.57
C MET A 136 -7.47 -0.61 -5.70
N ALA A 137 -8.14 0.39 -6.29
CA ALA A 137 -8.75 1.46 -5.51
C ALA A 137 -9.98 0.92 -4.77
N ALA A 138 -10.83 0.15 -5.44
CA ALA A 138 -12.01 -0.49 -4.83
C ALA A 138 -11.63 -1.42 -3.66
N ALA A 139 -10.53 -2.17 -3.79
CA ALA A 139 -10.06 -3.07 -2.75
C ALA A 139 -9.51 -2.36 -1.50
N ASN A 140 -9.09 -1.08 -1.61
CA ASN A 140 -8.60 -0.28 -0.49
C ASN A 140 -9.65 0.71 0.05
N ALA A 141 -10.89 0.68 -0.48
CA ALA A 141 -11.96 1.61 -0.14
C ALA A 141 -12.68 1.24 1.16
#